data_AF-A0A8S9UV62-F1
#
_entry.id   AF-A0A8S9UV62-F1
#
_cell.length_a   1.000
_cell.length_b   1.000
_cell.length_c   1.000
_cell.angle_alpha   90.00
_cell.angle_beta   90.00
_cell.angle_gamma   90.00
#
_symmetry.space_group_name_H-M   'P 1'
#
loop_
_entity.id
_entity.type
_entity.pdbx_description
1 polymer ?
#
loop_
_entity_poly.entity_id
_entity_poly.type
_entity_poly.pdbx_seq_one_letter_code
_entity_poly.pdbx_strand_id
1 'polypeptide(L)'
;DGGSGSDGGRGRLVVADSLDLAEGGAPGGGSPGSGGGGSPHGGGSPGSPHGGRSPGSPHGGGSPGSVLIPAPPNSSLPGMLPVAPFGPDAAFIPGRRAPVAFAARDIEPWSAKKVNRVAIISMKITVLFPELPFRAEWIFPRTADAIPRAGYVDSLITRPLVEELTSAAPWDALVTTPVDPVSFRGDVRGRLGVFVRAFWDFASKHRVAIWEGTHRFPISRNQLQGSTWLSNFNKQRGNRRNHAGRAWKRVLVILVLAIQDGWCDVDILLDPSFLHLPRRGDKVAWFPGSVSRQANLEDPNLHRPEPTSLLDALREIDEAEPWRIQFRGDLSQHPGRQIQRLVSKFFNVQPKTT
;
A
#
# COMPACT_ATOMS: atom_id res chain seq x y z
N ASP A 1 -24.13 -14.46 -57.31
CA ASP A 1 -24.23 -15.82 -56.73
C ASP A 1 -22.88 -16.33 -56.28
N GLY A 2 -22.82 -16.81 -55.02
CA GLY A 2 -21.81 -17.70 -54.41
C GLY A 2 -20.38 -17.15 -54.28
N GLY A 3 -19.59 -17.37 -53.24
CA GLY A 3 -19.57 -18.25 -52.06
C GLY A 3 -18.11 -18.26 -51.57
N SER A 4 -17.82 -17.97 -50.30
CA SER A 4 -17.50 -18.95 -49.23
C SER A 4 -15.99 -19.28 -49.03
N GLY A 5 -15.50 -18.96 -47.81
CA GLY A 5 -14.43 -19.65 -47.04
C GLY A 5 -12.97 -19.29 -47.39
N SER A 6 -11.98 -19.25 -46.49
CA SER A 6 -11.84 -19.36 -45.03
C SER A 6 -10.35 -19.13 -44.67
N ASP A 7 -10.06 -18.96 -43.37
CA ASP A 7 -8.74 -19.06 -42.70
C ASP A 7 -7.84 -17.79 -42.77
N GLY A 8 -7.17 -17.31 -41.73
CA GLY A 8 -6.90 -17.80 -40.38
C GLY A 8 -5.56 -17.18 -39.92
N GLY A 9 -5.57 -16.22 -38.98
CA GLY A 9 -4.34 -15.50 -38.62
C GLY A 9 -4.42 -14.80 -37.26
N ARG A 10 -3.88 -15.46 -36.23
CA ARG A 10 -3.79 -14.99 -34.84
C ARG A 10 -2.87 -13.76 -34.71
N GLY A 11 -3.46 -12.59 -34.43
CA GLY A 11 -2.74 -11.39 -33.99
C GLY A 11 -2.60 -11.33 -32.46
N ARG A 12 -1.36 -11.50 -31.99
CA ARG A 12 -0.94 -11.34 -30.58
C ARG A 12 -0.86 -9.86 -30.24
N LEU A 13 -1.80 -9.31 -29.47
CA LEU A 13 -1.75 -7.93 -29.00
C LEU A 13 -0.73 -7.81 -27.86
N VAL A 14 0.42 -7.20 -28.18
CA VAL A 14 1.42 -6.75 -27.22
C VAL A 14 0.93 -5.43 -26.64
N VAL A 15 0.53 -5.42 -25.37
CA VAL A 15 0.27 -4.16 -24.66
C VAL A 15 1.60 -3.67 -24.09
N ALA A 16 2.13 -2.62 -24.69
CA ALA A 16 3.22 -1.83 -24.16
C ALA A 16 2.73 -1.07 -22.92
N ASP A 17 3.40 -1.27 -21.78
CA ASP A 17 3.26 -0.43 -20.59
C ASP A 17 4.57 0.35 -20.47
N SER A 18 4.58 1.58 -21.01
CA SER A 18 5.64 2.54 -20.81
C SER A 18 5.01 3.92 -20.68
N LEU A 19 4.96 4.41 -19.44
CA LEU A 19 4.82 5.83 -19.13
C LEU A 19 5.90 6.18 -18.11
N ASP A 20 7.09 6.45 -18.65
CA ASP A 20 8.09 7.29 -18.01
C ASP A 20 7.59 8.74 -18.01
N LEU A 21 7.57 9.37 -16.82
CA LEU A 21 7.63 10.82 -16.71
C LEU A 21 8.55 11.22 -15.56
N ALA A 22 9.76 11.58 -15.99
CA ALA A 22 10.62 12.69 -15.61
C ALA A 22 10.64 13.19 -14.15
N GLU A 23 11.83 13.05 -13.55
CA GLU A 23 12.33 13.92 -12.48
C GLU A 23 12.49 15.36 -13.00
N GLY A 24 11.89 16.33 -12.31
CA GLY A 24 12.16 17.76 -12.52
C GLY A 24 13.31 18.22 -11.63
N GLY A 25 14.42 18.61 -12.24
CA GLY A 25 15.46 19.47 -11.67
C GLY A 25 15.81 20.56 -12.68
N ALA A 26 15.74 21.82 -12.25
CA ALA A 26 16.35 22.96 -12.94
C ALA A 26 17.90 22.83 -12.85
N PRO A 27 18.74 23.46 -13.73
CA PRO A 27 18.82 24.93 -13.82
C PRO A 27 19.23 25.55 -15.19
N GLY A 28 19.02 26.86 -15.27
CA GLY A 28 19.90 27.94 -15.78
C GLY A 28 20.87 27.77 -16.96
N GLY A 29 20.81 28.75 -17.86
CA GLY A 29 21.99 29.48 -18.36
C GLY A 29 22.60 28.99 -19.67
N GLY A 30 22.29 29.66 -20.77
CA GLY A 30 22.94 29.46 -22.06
C GLY A 30 24.24 30.25 -22.22
N SER A 31 25.25 29.62 -22.84
CA SER A 31 26.00 30.13 -24.00
C SER A 31 26.97 29.05 -24.54
N PRO A 32 27.27 29.00 -25.86
CA PRO A 32 27.96 27.87 -26.50
C PRO A 32 29.41 28.19 -26.93
N GLY A 33 30.21 27.14 -27.18
CA GLY A 33 31.43 27.27 -27.99
C GLY A 33 32.40 26.08 -27.98
N SER A 34 32.48 25.39 -29.13
CA SER A 34 33.62 24.62 -29.67
C SER A 34 34.09 23.35 -28.93
N GLY A 35 34.46 22.23 -29.54
CA GLY A 35 34.64 21.81 -30.94
C GLY A 35 35.44 20.48 -30.96
N GLY A 36 35.25 19.64 -31.99
CA GLY A 36 36.07 18.45 -32.34
C GLY A 36 35.93 17.23 -31.41
N GLY A 37 35.85 15.98 -31.85
CA GLY A 37 36.19 15.32 -33.10
C GLY A 37 36.88 13.98 -32.73
N GLY A 38 36.46 12.85 -33.31
CA GLY A 38 37.24 11.61 -33.31
C GLY A 38 36.59 10.38 -32.64
N SER A 39 35.95 9.55 -33.46
CA SER A 39 36.03 8.07 -33.38
C SER A 39 37.35 7.62 -34.06
N PRO A 40 37.89 6.37 -33.94
CA PRO A 40 37.10 5.12 -33.88
C PRO A 40 37.70 3.85 -33.19
N HIS A 41 36.87 2.80 -33.19
CA HIS A 41 37.14 1.35 -33.31
C HIS A 41 37.76 0.48 -32.18
N GLY A 42 37.20 -0.75 -32.11
CA GLY A 42 37.79 -1.99 -31.54
C GLY A 42 37.14 -2.38 -30.20
N GLY A 43 36.46 -3.52 -30.00
CA GLY A 43 36.49 -4.82 -30.66
C GLY A 43 36.78 -5.88 -29.57
N GLY A 44 35.92 -6.91 -29.46
CA GLY A 44 36.29 -8.19 -28.81
C GLY A 44 35.48 -8.61 -27.59
N SER A 45 34.49 -9.48 -27.81
CA SER A 45 34.15 -10.56 -26.86
C SER A 45 35.20 -11.67 -26.94
N PRO A 46 35.40 -12.44 -25.86
CA PRO A 46 35.37 -13.89 -26.02
C PRO A 46 34.60 -14.63 -24.93
N GLY A 47 34.10 -15.81 -25.30
CA GLY A 47 33.24 -16.68 -24.51
C GLY A 47 33.97 -17.53 -23.45
N SER A 48 33.14 -18.22 -22.67
CA SER A 48 33.50 -19.25 -21.67
C SER A 48 34.17 -20.49 -22.29
N PRO A 49 34.87 -21.33 -21.49
CA PRO A 49 34.20 -22.56 -21.03
C PRO A 49 34.66 -23.18 -19.67
N HIS A 50 33.72 -23.94 -19.08
CA HIS A 50 33.79 -25.17 -18.25
C HIS A 50 34.79 -25.39 -17.08
N GLY A 51 34.23 -25.84 -15.94
CA GLY A 51 34.66 -27.10 -15.28
C GLY A 51 35.04 -27.04 -13.79
N GLY A 52 34.23 -27.66 -12.92
CA GLY A 52 34.61 -28.00 -11.53
C GLY A 52 33.48 -28.64 -10.72
N ARG A 53 33.62 -29.93 -10.36
CA ARG A 53 32.67 -30.75 -9.59
C ARG A 53 33.04 -30.83 -8.08
N SER A 54 32.00 -30.72 -7.23
CA SER A 54 31.60 -31.35 -5.92
C SER A 54 32.62 -32.03 -4.96
N PRO A 55 32.40 -32.12 -3.62
CA PRO A 55 31.29 -32.87 -2.92
C PRO A 55 30.74 -32.16 -1.63
N GLY A 56 29.67 -32.51 -0.91
CA GLY A 56 28.61 -33.53 -0.94
C GLY A 56 27.79 -33.49 0.38
N SER A 57 26.45 -33.58 0.29
CA SER A 57 25.43 -34.10 1.27
C SER A 57 25.15 -33.41 2.63
N PRO A 58 24.01 -33.69 3.31
CA PRO A 58 22.65 -34.04 2.85
C PRO A 58 21.54 -33.22 3.57
N HIS A 59 20.33 -33.09 2.99
CA HIS A 59 19.06 -33.29 3.71
C HIS A 59 17.82 -33.00 2.85
N GLY A 60 16.88 -33.96 2.88
CA GLY A 60 15.46 -33.67 3.04
C GLY A 60 14.71 -33.23 1.79
N GLY A 61 14.27 -34.20 0.99
CA GLY A 61 13.16 -34.00 0.06
C GLY A 61 11.89 -33.64 0.82
N GLY A 62 11.53 -32.35 0.78
CA GLY A 62 10.21 -31.86 1.13
C GLY A 62 9.60 -31.22 -0.12
N SER A 63 8.63 -31.89 -0.72
CA SER A 63 7.80 -31.31 -1.78
C SER A 63 7.29 -29.93 -1.32
N PRO A 64 7.45 -28.85 -2.11
CA PRO A 64 6.76 -27.61 -1.78
C PRO A 64 5.27 -27.90 -1.91
N GLY A 65 4.59 -27.95 -0.77
CA GLY A 65 3.16 -28.16 -0.69
C GLY A 65 2.46 -27.27 -1.70
N SER A 66 1.67 -27.90 -2.57
CA SER A 66 0.74 -27.20 -3.47
C SER A 66 0.04 -26.11 -2.68
N VAL A 67 0.40 -24.87 -2.99
CA VAL A 67 -0.42 -23.72 -2.62
C VAL A 67 -1.76 -24.00 -3.27
N LEU A 68 -2.77 -24.32 -2.45
CA LEU A 68 -4.15 -24.41 -2.90
C LEU A 68 -4.50 -23.05 -3.53
N ILE A 69 -4.48 -23.02 -4.85
CA ILE A 69 -5.06 -21.93 -5.62
C ILE A 69 -6.53 -21.93 -5.23
N PRO A 70 -7.08 -20.86 -4.63
CA PRO A 70 -8.50 -20.80 -4.38
C PRO A 70 -9.22 -20.96 -5.71
N ALA A 71 -10.26 -21.81 -5.71
CA ALA A 71 -11.14 -22.03 -6.85
C ALA A 71 -11.55 -20.68 -7.51
N PRO A 72 -11.81 -20.67 -8.84
CA PRO A 72 -12.20 -19.46 -9.54
C PRO A 72 -13.35 -18.75 -8.80
N PRO A 73 -13.36 -17.40 -8.76
CA PRO A 73 -14.25 -16.60 -7.91
C PRO A 73 -15.75 -16.73 -8.22
N ASN A 74 -16.13 -17.57 -9.18
CA ASN A 74 -17.48 -17.72 -9.69
C ASN A 74 -18.16 -19.05 -9.28
N SER A 75 -17.47 -19.96 -8.57
CA SER A 75 -18.16 -21.09 -7.93
C SER A 75 -18.77 -20.60 -6.63
N SER A 76 -20.07 -20.29 -6.67
CA SER A 76 -20.84 -19.95 -5.47
C SER A 76 -20.94 -21.19 -4.58
N LEU A 77 -19.95 -21.38 -3.70
CA LEU A 77 -20.01 -22.34 -2.61
C LEU A 77 -21.22 -22.01 -1.70
N PRO A 78 -21.82 -23.02 -1.04
CA PRO A 78 -22.82 -22.82 0.01
C PRO A 78 -22.42 -21.69 0.99
N GLY A 79 -23.35 -20.78 1.30
CA GLY A 79 -23.11 -19.67 2.26
C GLY A 79 -22.34 -18.46 1.73
N MET A 80 -22.01 -18.39 0.44
CA MET A 80 -21.29 -17.25 -0.16
C MET A 80 -22.16 -16.02 -0.47
N LEU A 81 -23.47 -16.18 -0.55
CA LEU A 81 -24.45 -15.10 -0.72
C LEU A 81 -25.15 -14.81 0.61
N PRO A 82 -25.47 -13.54 0.89
CA PRO A 82 -26.20 -13.20 2.11
C PRO A 82 -27.70 -13.52 1.92
N VAL A 83 -28.42 -13.76 3.02
CA VAL A 83 -29.89 -13.95 3.00
C VAL A 83 -30.57 -12.72 2.41
N ALA A 84 -30.14 -11.56 2.91
CA ALA A 84 -30.50 -10.24 2.42
C ALA A 84 -29.26 -9.34 2.48
N PRO A 85 -29.19 -8.29 1.65
CA PRO A 85 -28.14 -7.28 1.76
C PRO A 85 -28.18 -6.59 3.14
N PHE A 86 -27.06 -5.97 3.56
CA PHE A 86 -26.97 -5.32 4.89
C PHE A 86 -27.98 -4.18 5.12
N GLY A 87 -28.51 -3.61 4.05
CA GLY A 87 -29.50 -2.55 4.10
C GLY A 87 -30.26 -2.39 2.78
N PRO A 88 -31.20 -1.42 2.70
CA PRO A 88 -31.88 -1.08 1.45
C PRO A 88 -30.89 -0.48 0.44
N ASP A 89 -31.23 -0.54 -0.87
CA ASP A 89 -30.32 -0.10 -1.94
C ASP A 89 -29.83 1.36 -1.81
N ALA A 90 -30.63 2.24 -1.19
CA ALA A 90 -30.29 3.64 -0.94
C ALA A 90 -29.27 3.85 0.20
N ALA A 91 -29.08 2.85 1.07
CA ALA A 91 -28.13 2.91 2.18
C ALA A 91 -26.69 2.57 1.75
N PHE A 92 -26.51 2.00 0.55
CA PHE A 92 -25.21 1.64 0.02
C PHE A 92 -24.43 2.88 -0.45
N ILE A 93 -23.17 2.96 -0.06
CA ILE A 93 -22.22 3.97 -0.53
C ILE A 93 -21.15 3.29 -1.40
N PRO A 94 -21.02 3.65 -2.70
CA PRO A 94 -22.00 4.40 -3.49
C PRO A 94 -23.28 3.58 -3.71
N GLY A 95 -24.31 4.20 -4.29
CA GLY A 95 -25.62 3.56 -4.51
C GLY A 95 -25.52 2.19 -5.20
N ARG A 96 -26.37 1.24 -4.80
CA ARG A 96 -26.16 -0.16 -5.20
C ARG A 96 -26.45 -0.43 -6.68
N ARG A 97 -27.70 -0.16 -7.09
CA ARG A 97 -28.21 -0.43 -8.45
C ARG A 97 -28.05 0.76 -9.38
N ALA A 98 -28.09 1.97 -8.84
CA ALA A 98 -27.95 3.22 -9.57
C ALA A 98 -27.16 4.22 -8.71
N PRO A 99 -26.54 5.26 -9.32
CA PRO A 99 -25.94 6.34 -8.56
C PRO A 99 -26.97 7.02 -7.65
N VAL A 100 -26.55 7.38 -6.44
CA VAL A 100 -27.37 8.05 -5.43
C VAL A 100 -26.69 9.36 -5.05
N ALA A 101 -27.48 10.43 -4.91
CA ALA A 101 -26.98 11.74 -4.52
C ALA A 101 -26.90 11.85 -2.99
N PHE A 102 -25.70 11.61 -2.44
CA PHE A 102 -25.43 11.83 -1.02
C PHE A 102 -24.94 13.25 -0.75
N ALA A 103 -25.30 13.81 0.43
CA ALA A 103 -24.69 15.03 0.90
C ALA A 103 -23.27 14.75 1.43
N ALA A 104 -22.34 15.69 1.21
CA ALA A 104 -20.92 15.47 1.52
C ALA A 104 -20.65 15.10 2.98
N ARG A 105 -21.39 15.68 3.93
CA ARG A 105 -21.27 15.39 5.37
C ARG A 105 -21.68 13.96 5.74
N ASP A 106 -22.62 13.38 5.00
CA ASP A 106 -23.17 12.06 5.33
C ASP A 106 -22.24 10.93 4.88
N ILE A 107 -21.40 11.21 3.87
CA ILE A 107 -20.47 10.25 3.28
C ILE A 107 -19.00 10.64 3.47
N GLU A 108 -18.70 11.65 4.28
CA GLU A 108 -17.32 11.98 4.64
C GLU A 108 -16.66 10.75 5.27
N PRO A 109 -15.46 10.31 4.84
CA PRO A 109 -14.39 11.02 4.11
C PRO A 109 -14.42 10.86 2.58
N TRP A 110 -15.46 10.27 2.01
CA TRP A 110 -15.54 10.05 0.58
C TRP A 110 -15.82 11.34 -0.20
N SER A 111 -15.30 11.40 -1.43
CA SER A 111 -15.61 12.50 -2.34
C SER A 111 -17.03 12.37 -2.89
N ALA A 112 -17.97 13.19 -2.40
CA ALA A 112 -19.35 13.21 -2.92
C ALA A 112 -19.43 13.42 -4.43
N LYS A 113 -18.56 14.28 -4.98
CA LYS A 113 -18.45 14.51 -6.43
C LYS A 113 -18.25 13.22 -7.22
N LYS A 114 -17.51 12.26 -6.66
CA LYS A 114 -17.19 11.01 -7.34
C LYS A 114 -18.10 9.85 -6.93
N VAL A 115 -18.40 9.70 -5.64
CA VAL A 115 -19.34 8.69 -5.11
C VAL A 115 -20.69 8.78 -5.81
N ASN A 116 -21.24 10.00 -5.97
CA ASN A 116 -22.57 10.21 -6.52
C ASN A 116 -22.68 9.90 -8.03
N ARG A 117 -21.59 9.50 -8.69
CA ARG A 117 -21.55 9.17 -10.13
C ARG A 117 -21.40 7.68 -10.42
N VAL A 118 -21.21 6.87 -9.39
CA VAL A 118 -20.88 5.45 -9.52
C VAL A 118 -21.98 4.61 -8.89
N ALA A 119 -22.18 3.40 -9.40
CA ALA A 119 -23.02 2.38 -8.76
C ALA A 119 -22.23 1.10 -8.49
N ILE A 120 -22.48 0.43 -7.37
CA ILE A 120 -21.78 -0.81 -6.96
C ILE A 120 -21.89 -1.90 -8.02
N ILE A 121 -23.07 -2.08 -8.63
CA ILE A 121 -23.28 -3.15 -9.61
C ILE A 121 -22.38 -3.01 -10.85
N SER A 122 -21.99 -1.77 -11.18
CA SER A 122 -21.07 -1.45 -12.27
C SER A 122 -19.60 -1.38 -11.85
N MET A 123 -19.34 -1.50 -10.54
CA MET A 123 -18.02 -1.26 -9.96
C MET A 123 -17.05 -2.37 -10.35
N LYS A 124 -15.88 -1.94 -10.82
CA LYS A 124 -14.71 -2.80 -11.04
C LYS A 124 -13.58 -2.32 -10.14
N ILE A 125 -12.52 -3.11 -9.98
CA ILE A 125 -11.31 -2.66 -9.26
C ILE A 125 -10.72 -1.41 -9.90
N THR A 126 -10.81 -1.31 -11.23
CA THR A 126 -10.41 -0.12 -12.01
C THR A 126 -11.25 1.11 -11.73
N VAL A 127 -12.42 0.96 -11.09
CA VAL A 127 -13.32 2.04 -10.66
C VAL A 127 -13.10 2.34 -9.17
N LEU A 128 -13.02 1.32 -8.32
CA LEU A 128 -12.93 1.46 -6.86
C LEU A 128 -11.76 2.38 -6.41
N PHE A 129 -10.59 2.29 -7.04
CA PHE A 129 -9.42 3.09 -6.60
C PHE A 129 -9.25 4.47 -7.27
N PRO A 130 -9.52 4.64 -8.58
CA PRO A 130 -9.47 5.97 -9.22
C PRO A 130 -10.70 6.83 -8.95
N GLU A 131 -11.89 6.22 -8.95
CA GLU A 131 -13.18 6.92 -8.87
C GLU A 131 -13.69 7.08 -7.44
N LEU A 132 -13.32 6.22 -6.50
CA LEU A 132 -13.67 6.43 -5.08
C LEU A 132 -12.43 6.75 -4.25
N PRO A 133 -11.69 7.85 -4.55
CA PRO A 133 -10.60 8.24 -3.71
C PRO A 133 -11.18 8.59 -2.34
N PHE A 134 -10.78 7.78 -1.40
CA PHE A 134 -10.54 8.22 -0.05
C PHE A 134 -9.62 9.47 -0.09
N ARG A 135 -10.01 10.55 0.60
CA ARG A 135 -9.14 11.74 0.74
C ARG A 135 -7.89 11.28 1.50
N ALA A 136 -6.72 11.30 0.86
CA ALA A 136 -5.50 10.75 1.46
C ALA A 136 -5.23 11.34 2.85
N GLU A 137 -5.62 12.60 2.99
CA GLU A 137 -5.45 13.42 4.17
C GLU A 137 -6.25 12.93 5.39
N TRP A 138 -7.20 12.00 5.25
CA TRP A 138 -7.99 11.53 6.39
C TRP A 138 -7.25 10.52 7.29
N ILE A 139 -6.47 9.59 6.73
CA ILE A 139 -5.59 8.70 7.53
C ILE A 139 -4.11 9.06 7.37
N PHE A 140 -3.73 9.57 6.22
CA PHE A 140 -2.37 10.02 5.93
C PHE A 140 -2.40 11.53 5.69
N PRO A 141 -2.63 12.34 6.75
CA PRO A 141 -2.67 13.79 6.64
C PRO A 141 -1.44 14.28 5.88
N ARG A 142 -1.69 14.99 4.78
CA ARG A 142 -0.68 15.85 4.16
C ARG A 142 -0.64 17.14 4.97
N THR A 143 -0.27 17.07 6.24
CA THR A 143 -0.21 18.28 7.08
C THR A 143 0.79 19.25 6.46
N ALA A 144 0.43 20.55 6.45
CA ALA A 144 1.35 21.63 6.13
C ALA A 144 2.53 21.70 7.14
N ASP A 145 2.30 21.15 8.35
CA ASP A 145 3.25 21.03 9.45
C ASP A 145 4.04 19.70 9.44
N ALA A 146 4.08 18.98 8.30
CA ALA A 146 4.90 17.78 8.18
C ALA A 146 6.33 18.10 8.65
N ILE A 147 6.88 17.27 9.56
CA ILE A 147 8.13 17.60 10.25
C ILE A 147 9.17 18.05 9.23
N PRO A 148 9.71 19.27 9.37
CA PRO A 148 10.54 19.87 8.35
C PRO A 148 11.70 18.95 7.97
N ARG A 149 12.10 19.02 6.71
CA ARG A 149 13.40 18.48 6.29
C ARG A 149 14.55 19.16 7.04
N ALA A 150 14.33 20.36 7.56
CA ALA A 150 15.26 21.03 8.46
C ALA A 150 15.48 20.17 9.71
N GLY A 151 16.74 20.02 10.12
CA GLY A 151 17.12 19.09 11.17
C GLY A 151 17.27 17.62 10.75
N TYR A 152 17.06 17.25 9.49
CA TYR A 152 17.36 15.89 9.01
C TYR A 152 18.83 15.51 9.27
N VAL A 153 19.04 14.39 9.98
CA VAL A 153 20.36 13.86 10.32
C VAL A 153 20.71 12.72 9.38
N ASP A 154 21.32 13.04 8.24
CA ASP A 154 21.65 12.05 7.22
C ASP A 154 22.72 11.04 7.66
N SER A 155 23.54 11.39 8.65
CA SER A 155 24.51 10.49 9.28
C SER A 155 23.87 9.31 10.01
N LEU A 156 22.55 9.34 10.28
CA LEU A 156 21.82 8.18 10.79
C LEU A 156 21.56 7.11 9.71
N ILE A 157 21.70 7.44 8.43
CA ILE A 157 21.48 6.49 7.32
C ILE A 157 22.78 5.75 7.01
N THR A 158 23.19 4.90 7.95
CA THR A 158 24.32 3.98 7.78
C THR A 158 23.84 2.54 7.78
N ARG A 159 24.65 1.62 7.23
CA ARG A 159 24.32 0.20 7.23
C ARG A 159 24.04 -0.33 8.66
N PRO A 160 24.91 -0.12 9.66
CA PRO A 160 24.68 -0.68 11.00
C PRO A 160 23.36 -0.21 11.61
N LEU A 161 23.05 1.08 11.52
CA LEU A 161 21.82 1.64 12.10
C LEU A 161 20.55 1.17 11.36
N VAL A 162 20.62 0.98 10.04
CA VAL A 162 19.48 0.43 9.28
C VAL A 162 19.31 -1.07 9.55
N GLU A 163 20.40 -1.83 9.71
CA GLU A 163 20.35 -3.24 10.12
C GLU A 163 19.79 -3.39 11.53
N GLU A 164 20.14 -2.50 12.46
CA GLU A 164 19.59 -2.43 13.81
C GLU A 164 18.06 -2.18 13.78
N LEU A 165 17.62 -1.13 13.06
CA LEU A 165 16.19 -0.84 12.85
C LEU A 165 15.44 -2.04 12.27
N THR A 166 16.03 -2.71 11.27
CA THR A 166 15.42 -3.88 10.62
C THR A 166 15.33 -5.06 11.59
N SER A 167 16.35 -5.26 12.42
CA SER A 167 16.39 -6.36 13.39
C SER A 167 15.38 -6.17 14.52
N ALA A 168 15.12 -4.92 14.91
CA ALA A 168 14.09 -4.57 15.90
C ALA A 168 12.65 -4.80 15.40
N ALA A 169 12.45 -5.02 14.10
CA ALA A 169 11.17 -5.34 13.48
C ALA A 169 9.99 -4.41 13.90
N PRO A 170 10.13 -3.07 13.79
CA PRO A 170 9.12 -2.12 14.27
C PRO A 170 7.74 -2.29 13.62
N TRP A 171 7.68 -2.89 12.43
CA TRP A 171 6.43 -3.21 11.73
C TRP A 171 5.56 -4.26 12.43
N ASP A 172 6.11 -5.04 13.37
CA ASP A 172 5.32 -6.05 14.10
C ASP A 172 4.23 -5.37 14.96
N ALA A 173 4.49 -4.17 15.48
CA ALA A 173 3.51 -3.37 16.23
C ALA A 173 2.23 -3.07 15.43
N LEU A 174 2.28 -3.06 14.09
CA LEU A 174 1.09 -2.84 13.26
C LEU A 174 0.11 -4.02 13.27
N VAL A 175 0.60 -5.23 13.54
CA VAL A 175 -0.17 -6.48 13.44
C VAL A 175 -0.34 -7.20 14.77
N THR A 176 0.50 -6.93 15.76
CA THR A 176 0.40 -7.54 17.10
C THR A 176 -0.65 -6.86 17.97
N THR A 177 -0.91 -5.58 17.77
CA THR A 177 -1.97 -4.85 18.48
C THR A 177 -3.34 -5.28 17.96
N PRO A 178 -4.14 -6.02 18.73
CA PRO A 178 -5.48 -6.41 18.32
C PRO A 178 -6.35 -5.16 18.18
N VAL A 179 -7.12 -5.09 17.09
CA VAL A 179 -8.08 -4.00 16.89
C VAL A 179 -9.44 -4.62 16.63
N ASP A 180 -10.34 -4.46 17.60
CA ASP A 180 -11.71 -4.89 17.43
C ASP A 180 -12.39 -4.08 16.32
N PRO A 181 -12.98 -4.74 15.32
CA PRO A 181 -13.71 -4.05 14.27
C PRO A 181 -14.94 -3.35 14.83
N VAL A 182 -15.26 -2.18 14.29
CA VAL A 182 -16.44 -1.40 14.71
C VAL A 182 -17.61 -1.59 13.76
N SER A 183 -17.36 -2.01 12.52
CA SER A 183 -18.36 -2.09 11.45
C SER A 183 -18.89 -3.49 11.16
N PHE A 184 -18.17 -4.55 11.56
CA PHE A 184 -18.58 -5.96 11.40
C PHE A 184 -18.23 -6.79 12.63
N ARG A 185 -18.84 -7.97 12.77
CA ARG A 185 -18.53 -8.91 13.85
C ARG A 185 -17.23 -9.66 13.55
N GLY A 186 -16.38 -9.91 14.54
CA GLY A 186 -15.11 -10.61 14.36
C GLY A 186 -15.22 -12.01 13.75
N ASP A 187 -16.37 -12.67 13.90
CA ASP A 187 -16.69 -14.00 13.38
C ASP A 187 -17.47 -14.01 12.06
N VAL A 188 -17.47 -12.88 11.33
CA VAL A 188 -18.23 -12.73 10.08
C VAL A 188 -17.96 -13.84 9.06
N ARG A 189 -19.04 -14.38 8.50
CA ARG A 189 -19.04 -15.51 7.56
C ARG A 189 -19.27 -15.06 6.12
N GLY A 190 -19.42 -16.04 5.23
CA GLY A 190 -19.67 -15.83 3.81
C GLY A 190 -18.59 -15.00 3.13
N ARG A 191 -18.98 -14.23 2.10
CA ARG A 191 -18.01 -13.51 1.26
C ARG A 191 -17.29 -12.39 2.00
N LEU A 192 -17.95 -11.70 2.93
CA LEU A 192 -17.29 -10.72 3.80
C LEU A 192 -16.25 -11.39 4.68
N GLY A 193 -16.55 -12.54 5.29
CA GLY A 193 -15.56 -13.32 6.03
C GLY A 193 -14.35 -13.76 5.20
N VAL A 194 -14.57 -14.12 3.93
CA VAL A 194 -13.46 -14.43 2.99
C VAL A 194 -12.60 -13.19 2.74
N PHE A 195 -13.20 -12.02 2.52
CA PHE A 195 -12.47 -10.76 2.38
C PHE A 195 -11.66 -10.42 3.64
N VAL A 196 -12.28 -10.45 4.82
CA VAL A 196 -11.62 -10.10 6.09
C VAL A 196 -10.42 -11.00 6.34
N ARG A 197 -10.56 -12.32 6.17
CA ARG A 197 -9.42 -13.25 6.29
C ARG A 197 -8.33 -12.96 5.26
N ALA A 198 -8.70 -12.76 3.99
CA ALA A 198 -7.73 -12.44 2.94
C ALA A 198 -6.99 -11.12 3.22
N PHE A 199 -7.67 -10.13 3.81
CA PHE A 199 -7.06 -8.89 4.25
C PHE A 199 -6.05 -9.14 5.38
N TRP A 200 -6.42 -9.84 6.46
CA TRP A 200 -5.51 -10.03 7.59
C TRP A 200 -4.28 -10.87 7.20
N ASP A 201 -4.47 -11.88 6.35
CA ASP A 201 -3.38 -12.61 5.71
C ASP A 201 -2.44 -11.69 4.94
N PHE A 202 -3.02 -10.78 4.15
CA PHE A 202 -2.26 -9.78 3.40
C PHE A 202 -1.51 -8.84 4.35
N ALA A 203 -2.16 -8.29 5.37
CA ALA A 203 -1.58 -7.38 6.33
C ALA A 203 -0.41 -8.03 7.08
N SER A 204 -0.58 -9.28 7.55
CA SER A 204 0.48 -10.05 8.19
C SER A 204 1.67 -10.33 7.27
N LYS A 205 1.41 -10.83 6.05
CA LYS A 205 2.46 -11.17 5.06
C LYS A 205 3.20 -9.95 4.53
N HIS A 206 2.54 -8.80 4.45
CA HIS A 206 3.09 -7.58 3.85
C HIS A 206 3.30 -6.43 4.85
N ARG A 207 3.29 -6.70 6.17
CA ARG A 207 3.45 -5.70 7.24
C ARG A 207 4.67 -4.79 7.06
N VAL A 208 5.81 -5.33 6.63
CA VAL A 208 7.01 -4.53 6.33
C VAL A 208 6.71 -3.48 5.27
N ALA A 209 6.05 -3.87 4.18
CA ALA A 209 5.72 -2.94 3.10
C ALA A 209 4.64 -1.92 3.49
N ILE A 210 3.77 -2.27 4.44
CA ILE A 210 2.77 -1.35 5.01
C ILE A 210 3.48 -0.31 5.86
N TRP A 211 4.31 -0.74 6.80
CA TRP A 211 5.11 0.12 7.66
C TRP A 211 6.02 1.04 6.84
N GLU A 212 6.75 0.50 5.86
CA GLU A 212 7.59 1.30 4.95
C GLU A 212 6.80 2.28 4.08
N GLY A 213 5.49 2.05 3.91
CA GLY A 213 4.58 2.97 3.22
C GLY A 213 4.40 4.27 3.98
N THR A 214 4.30 4.21 5.32
CA THR A 214 4.13 5.36 6.22
C THR A 214 5.43 5.83 6.86
N HIS A 215 6.50 5.02 6.87
CA HIS A 215 7.80 5.32 7.48
C HIS A 215 8.94 5.31 6.47
N ARG A 216 8.69 5.83 5.26
CA ARG A 216 9.74 5.94 4.26
C ARG A 216 10.73 7.04 4.64
N PHE A 217 12.01 6.71 4.85
CA PHE A 217 13.06 7.74 5.00
C PHE A 217 13.87 7.93 3.70
N PRO A 218 14.34 9.17 3.41
CA PRO A 218 15.23 9.45 2.28
C PRO A 218 16.58 8.74 2.41
N ILE A 219 17.14 8.33 1.28
CA ILE A 219 18.54 7.90 1.16
C ILE A 219 19.12 8.71 0.00
N SER A 220 20.16 9.48 0.24
CA SER A 220 20.69 10.44 -0.75
C SER A 220 21.37 9.72 -1.91
N ARG A 221 21.49 10.38 -3.07
CA ARG A 221 22.22 9.81 -4.23
C ARG A 221 23.66 9.48 -3.86
N ASN A 222 24.32 10.34 -3.09
CA ASN A 222 25.69 10.11 -2.61
C ASN A 222 25.77 8.86 -1.73
N GLN A 223 24.80 8.67 -0.82
CA GLN A 223 24.73 7.46 0.02
C GLN A 223 24.49 6.18 -0.80
N LEU A 224 23.63 6.26 -1.83
CA LEU A 224 23.37 5.13 -2.73
C LEU A 224 24.59 4.78 -3.59
N GLN A 225 25.34 5.78 -4.05
CA GLN A 225 26.58 5.58 -4.82
C GLN A 225 27.73 5.08 -3.95
N GLY A 226 27.83 5.57 -2.72
CA GLY A 226 28.88 5.19 -1.76
C GLY A 226 28.64 3.85 -1.05
N SER A 227 27.48 3.22 -1.20
CA SER A 227 27.16 1.95 -0.53
C SER A 227 26.27 1.05 -1.38
N THR A 228 26.87 -0.03 -1.91
CA THR A 228 26.15 -1.11 -2.61
C THR A 228 25.06 -1.71 -1.72
N TRP A 229 25.30 -1.77 -0.40
CA TRP A 229 24.32 -2.28 0.56
C TRP A 229 23.08 -1.38 0.63
N LEU A 230 23.25 -0.06 0.78
CA LEU A 230 22.13 0.89 0.81
C LEU A 230 21.36 0.92 -0.52
N SER A 231 22.06 0.81 -1.63
CA SER A 231 21.45 0.69 -2.97
C SER A 231 20.55 -0.55 -3.07
N ASN A 232 21.06 -1.71 -2.66
CA ASN A 232 20.29 -2.95 -2.62
C ASN A 232 19.10 -2.87 -1.65
N PHE A 233 19.31 -2.33 -0.45
CA PHE A 233 18.25 -2.11 0.53
C PHE A 233 17.11 -1.24 -0.04
N ASN A 234 17.46 -0.12 -0.67
CA ASN A 234 16.48 0.78 -1.28
C ASN A 234 15.70 0.10 -2.43
N LYS A 235 16.39 -0.71 -3.25
CA LYS A 235 15.75 -1.52 -4.31
C LYS A 235 14.79 -2.55 -3.73
N GLN A 236 15.20 -3.27 -2.68
CA GLN A 236 14.36 -4.27 -2.01
C GLN A 236 13.11 -3.66 -1.38
N ARG A 237 13.22 -2.47 -0.77
CA ARG A 237 12.07 -1.69 -0.28
C ARG A 237 11.05 -1.40 -1.39
N GLY A 238 11.53 -0.97 -2.56
CA GLY A 238 10.70 -0.80 -3.76
C GLY A 238 10.02 -2.11 -4.20
N ASN A 239 10.76 -3.21 -4.21
CA ASN A 239 10.24 -4.52 -4.55
C ASN A 239 9.15 -4.97 -3.58
N ARG A 240 9.36 -4.87 -2.26
CA ARG A 240 8.36 -5.19 -1.24
C ARG A 240 7.05 -4.42 -1.48
N ARG A 241 7.14 -3.11 -1.72
CA ARG A 241 5.98 -2.26 -2.02
C ARG A 241 5.22 -2.70 -3.29
N ASN A 242 5.94 -3.10 -4.33
CA ASN A 242 5.34 -3.60 -5.57
C ASN A 242 4.64 -4.94 -5.36
N HIS A 243 5.25 -5.87 -4.62
CA HIS A 243 4.65 -7.16 -4.28
C HIS A 243 3.39 -6.99 -3.43
N ALA A 244 3.46 -6.13 -2.40
CA ALA A 244 2.30 -5.77 -1.59
C ALA A 244 1.19 -5.15 -2.45
N GLY A 245 1.52 -4.25 -3.39
CA GLY A 245 0.53 -3.70 -4.32
C GLY A 245 -0.18 -4.74 -5.18
N ARG A 246 0.54 -5.75 -5.68
CA ARG A 246 -0.05 -6.87 -6.44
C ARG A 246 -0.94 -7.76 -5.57
N ALA A 247 -0.53 -8.03 -4.33
CA ALA A 247 -1.32 -8.80 -3.38
C ALA A 247 -2.59 -8.04 -2.96
N TRP A 248 -2.46 -6.74 -2.69
CA TRP A 248 -3.58 -5.87 -2.36
C TRP A 248 -4.66 -5.87 -3.45
N LYS A 249 -4.25 -5.76 -4.72
CA LYS A 249 -5.19 -5.86 -5.86
C LYS A 249 -6.01 -7.15 -5.84
N ARG A 250 -5.44 -8.29 -5.43
CA ARG A 250 -6.17 -9.56 -5.30
C ARG A 250 -7.20 -9.51 -4.17
N VAL A 251 -6.83 -8.95 -3.02
CA VAL A 251 -7.76 -8.76 -1.89
C VAL A 251 -8.94 -7.86 -2.29
N LEU A 252 -8.68 -6.82 -3.09
CA LEU A 252 -9.72 -5.92 -3.61
C LEU A 252 -10.70 -6.59 -4.57
N VAL A 253 -10.28 -7.62 -5.32
CA VAL A 253 -11.22 -8.43 -6.13
C VAL A 253 -12.28 -9.02 -5.21
N ILE A 254 -11.84 -9.61 -4.09
CA ILE A 254 -12.72 -10.26 -3.11
C ILE A 254 -13.64 -9.21 -2.47
N LEU A 255 -13.12 -8.02 -2.17
CA LEU A 255 -13.93 -6.91 -1.64
C LEU A 255 -15.03 -6.48 -2.61
N VAL A 256 -14.70 -6.23 -3.88
CA VAL A 256 -15.68 -5.80 -4.89
C VAL A 256 -16.81 -6.83 -4.99
N LEU A 257 -16.47 -8.12 -4.97
CA LEU A 257 -17.44 -9.19 -4.98
C LEU A 257 -18.31 -9.21 -3.71
N ALA A 258 -17.74 -8.96 -2.52
CA ALA A 258 -18.50 -8.86 -1.27
C ALA A 258 -19.49 -7.67 -1.30
N ILE A 259 -19.03 -6.53 -1.80
CA ILE A 259 -19.85 -5.31 -1.95
C ILE A 259 -21.00 -5.56 -2.95
N GLN A 260 -20.71 -6.15 -4.11
CA GLN A 260 -21.72 -6.43 -5.15
C GLN A 260 -22.82 -7.39 -4.68
N ASP A 261 -22.43 -8.42 -3.93
CA ASP A 261 -23.35 -9.38 -3.32
C ASP A 261 -24.20 -8.77 -2.19
N GLY A 262 -23.84 -7.58 -1.69
CA GLY A 262 -24.59 -6.86 -0.66
C GLY A 262 -24.12 -7.16 0.77
N TRP A 263 -22.93 -7.73 0.95
CA TRP A 263 -22.40 -8.03 2.28
C TRP A 263 -21.91 -6.79 3.04
N CYS A 264 -21.42 -5.80 2.31
CA CYS A 264 -20.96 -4.52 2.84
C CYS A 264 -21.02 -3.47 1.73
N ASP A 265 -20.64 -2.24 2.06
CA ASP A 265 -20.31 -1.22 1.06
C ASP A 265 -18.90 -0.68 1.29
N VAL A 266 -18.52 0.40 0.60
CA VAL A 266 -17.13 0.90 0.65
C VAL A 266 -16.72 1.42 2.04
N ASP A 267 -17.67 1.74 2.92
CA ASP A 267 -17.36 2.17 4.30
C ASP A 267 -16.62 1.08 5.08
N ILE A 268 -16.66 -0.20 4.67
CA ILE A 268 -15.85 -1.26 5.29
C ILE A 268 -14.35 -0.91 5.32
N LEU A 269 -13.87 -0.18 4.30
CA LEU A 269 -12.48 0.26 4.25
C LEU A 269 -12.15 1.34 5.28
N LEU A 270 -13.13 1.93 5.96
CA LEU A 270 -12.93 2.93 7.01
C LEU A 270 -12.77 2.31 8.40
N ASP A 271 -12.96 1.00 8.52
CA ASP A 271 -12.87 0.30 9.80
C ASP A 271 -11.44 0.36 10.36
N PRO A 272 -11.25 0.78 11.63
CA PRO A 272 -9.93 0.89 12.25
C PRO A 272 -9.11 -0.41 12.27
N SER A 273 -9.77 -1.57 12.17
CA SER A 273 -9.09 -2.87 12.11
C SER A 273 -8.28 -3.06 10.82
N PHE A 274 -8.60 -2.33 9.74
CA PHE A 274 -7.86 -2.38 8.49
C PHE A 274 -6.65 -1.44 8.49
N LEU A 275 -5.50 -1.98 8.08
CA LEU A 275 -4.32 -1.19 7.77
C LEU A 275 -4.39 -0.63 6.34
N HIS A 276 -4.11 0.66 6.20
CA HIS A 276 -4.07 1.35 4.92
C HIS A 276 -2.66 1.39 4.34
N LEU A 277 -2.60 1.44 3.01
CA LEU A 277 -1.37 1.69 2.26
C LEU A 277 -1.42 3.07 1.62
N PRO A 278 -0.45 3.96 1.86
CA PRO A 278 -0.34 5.21 1.13
C PRO A 278 -0.23 4.96 -0.37
N ARG A 279 -0.90 5.80 -1.17
CA ARG A 279 -0.78 5.74 -2.64
C ARG A 279 0.58 6.29 -3.05
N ARG A 280 1.04 5.93 -4.26
CA ARG A 280 2.36 6.40 -4.77
C ARG A 280 2.50 7.92 -4.82
N GLY A 281 1.39 8.65 -5.03
CA GLY A 281 1.37 10.11 -5.05
C GLY A 281 1.22 10.76 -3.66
N ASP A 282 0.91 9.97 -2.63
CA ASP A 282 0.83 10.41 -1.23
C ASP A 282 2.15 10.08 -0.53
N LYS A 283 3.29 10.45 -1.14
CA LYS A 283 4.61 10.15 -0.58
C LYS A 283 4.72 10.85 0.79
N VAL A 284 4.65 10.08 1.87
CA VAL A 284 4.96 10.58 3.20
C VAL A 284 6.31 10.05 3.62
N ALA A 285 7.29 10.95 3.63
CA ALA A 285 8.59 10.64 4.17
C ALA A 285 8.63 11.03 5.65
N TRP A 286 9.52 10.42 6.42
CA TRP A 286 10.01 11.01 7.66
C TRP A 286 11.49 11.28 7.53
N PHE A 287 11.98 12.24 8.31
CA PHE A 287 13.37 12.69 8.28
C PHE A 287 14.01 12.36 9.63
N PRO A 288 14.78 11.26 9.75
CA PRO A 288 15.40 10.88 11.02
C PRO A 288 16.12 12.04 11.73
N GLY A 289 15.81 12.21 13.02
CA GLY A 289 16.34 13.23 13.91
C GLY A 289 15.85 14.66 13.69
N SER A 290 14.94 14.88 12.73
CA SER A 290 14.36 16.21 12.50
C SER A 290 13.58 16.74 13.70
N VAL A 291 12.87 15.91 14.47
CA VAL A 291 12.06 16.35 15.63
C VAL A 291 12.93 17.07 16.65
N SER A 292 13.91 16.39 17.24
CA SER A 292 14.75 16.96 18.30
C SER A 292 15.70 18.03 17.77
N ARG A 293 16.32 17.83 16.59
CA ARG A 293 17.24 18.81 16.02
C ARG A 293 16.53 20.10 15.63
N GLN A 294 15.35 20.03 15.03
CA GLN A 294 14.60 21.23 14.67
C GLN A 294 14.19 22.02 15.91
N ALA A 295 13.74 21.35 16.97
CA ALA A 295 13.41 22.02 18.23
C ALA A 295 14.63 22.76 18.84
N ASN A 296 15.82 22.16 18.78
CA ASN A 296 17.06 22.81 19.21
C ASN A 296 17.49 23.99 18.31
N LEU A 297 17.17 23.94 17.01
CA LEU A 297 17.44 25.04 16.08
C LEU A 297 16.49 26.22 16.32
N GLU A 298 15.25 25.95 16.73
CA GLU A 298 14.23 26.97 17.05
C GLU A 298 14.46 27.59 18.43
N ASP A 299 14.85 26.79 19.42
CA ASP A 299 15.26 27.26 20.75
C ASP A 299 16.62 26.66 21.14
N PRO A 300 17.72 27.42 20.96
CA PRO A 300 19.06 26.97 21.31
C PRO A 300 19.27 26.63 22.79
N ASN A 301 18.39 27.10 23.69
CA ASN A 301 18.48 26.80 25.13
C ASN A 301 17.73 25.51 25.53
N LEU A 302 16.97 24.90 24.61
CA LEU A 302 16.21 23.69 24.87
C LEU A 302 17.12 22.49 25.16
N HIS A 303 18.27 22.43 24.47
CA HIS A 303 19.30 21.38 24.60
C HIS A 303 18.73 19.95 24.62
N ARG A 304 17.70 19.69 23.80
CA ARG A 304 17.07 18.38 23.69
C ARG A 304 18.09 17.35 23.16
N PRO A 305 18.22 16.17 23.77
CA PRO A 305 19.08 15.12 23.24
C PRO A 305 18.67 14.74 21.81
N GLU A 306 19.61 14.76 20.88
CA GLU A 306 19.37 14.30 19.51
C GLU A 306 19.52 12.77 19.41
N PRO A 307 18.74 12.10 18.53
CA PRO A 307 18.79 10.66 18.41
C PRO A 307 20.12 10.18 17.83
N THR A 308 20.67 9.12 18.42
CA THR A 308 21.92 8.47 17.95
C THR A 308 21.66 7.20 17.16
N SER A 309 20.43 6.68 17.21
CA SER A 309 19.97 5.53 16.43
C SER A 309 18.71 5.85 15.61
N LEU A 310 18.42 5.01 14.60
CA LEU A 310 17.17 5.09 13.86
C LEU A 310 15.95 4.69 14.71
N LEU A 311 16.15 3.92 15.78
CA LEU A 311 15.08 3.54 16.70
C LEU A 311 14.66 4.72 17.59
N ASP A 312 15.63 5.50 18.08
CA ASP A 312 15.34 6.71 18.85
C ASP A 312 14.57 7.72 17.99
N ALA A 313 15.07 7.96 16.78
CA ALA A 313 14.43 8.85 15.82
C ALA A 313 13.02 8.35 15.43
N LEU A 314 12.81 7.03 15.36
CA LEU A 314 11.50 6.43 15.09
C LEU A 314 10.50 6.72 16.21
N ARG A 315 10.91 6.59 17.48
CA ARG A 315 10.02 6.90 18.61
C ARG A 315 9.59 8.37 18.61
N GLU A 316 10.54 9.28 18.36
CA GLU A 316 10.24 10.72 18.29
C GLU A 316 9.19 11.04 17.22
N ILE A 317 9.33 10.46 16.02
CA ILE A 317 8.37 10.71 14.93
C ILE A 317 7.01 10.03 15.18
N ASP A 318 6.98 8.84 15.77
CA ASP A 318 5.72 8.14 16.04
C ASP A 318 4.91 8.82 17.16
N GLU A 319 5.60 9.42 18.14
CA GLU A 319 4.99 10.28 19.17
C GLU A 319 4.45 11.59 18.58
N ALA A 320 5.23 12.24 17.72
CA ALA A 320 4.84 13.50 17.08
C ALA A 320 3.75 13.32 16.02
N GLU A 321 3.74 12.19 15.33
CA GLU A 321 2.84 11.88 14.22
C GLU A 321 2.18 10.48 14.38
N PRO A 322 1.25 10.30 15.35
CA PRO A 322 0.63 9.01 15.68
C PRO A 322 -0.10 8.31 14.51
N TRP A 323 -0.44 9.07 13.47
CA TRP A 323 -1.06 8.54 12.26
C TRP A 323 -0.11 7.61 11.47
N ARG A 324 1.22 7.72 11.65
CA ARG A 324 2.21 6.86 10.96
C ARG A 324 2.09 5.39 11.35
N ILE A 325 1.79 5.15 12.62
CA ILE A 325 1.42 3.85 13.16
C ILE A 325 -0.08 3.57 13.05
N GLN A 326 -0.81 4.34 12.23
CA GLN A 326 -2.25 4.20 11.99
C GLN A 326 -3.06 4.17 13.29
N PHE A 327 -2.68 5.05 14.22
CA PHE A 327 -3.30 5.22 15.53
C PHE A 327 -3.29 3.94 16.39
N ARG A 328 -2.40 2.98 16.12
CA ARG A 328 -2.30 1.74 16.91
C ARG A 328 -1.84 1.98 18.35
N GLY A 329 -1.22 3.13 18.64
CA GLY A 329 -0.88 3.56 20.01
C GLY A 329 -2.08 4.09 20.80
N ASP A 330 -3.05 4.74 20.13
CA ASP A 330 -4.30 5.20 20.73
C ASP A 330 -5.44 5.10 19.71
N LEU A 331 -6.15 3.96 19.76
CA LEU A 331 -7.23 3.69 18.82
C LEU A 331 -8.41 4.66 18.97
N SER A 332 -8.58 5.32 20.12
CA SER A 332 -9.67 6.28 20.34
C SER A 332 -9.56 7.49 19.42
N GLN A 333 -8.35 7.84 19.01
CA GLN A 333 -8.05 8.94 18.08
C GLN A 333 -8.19 8.52 16.61
N HIS A 334 -8.40 7.22 16.32
CA HIS A 334 -8.51 6.75 14.94
C HIS A 334 -9.73 7.38 14.26
N PRO A 335 -9.58 8.10 13.12
CA PRO A 335 -10.68 8.81 12.47
C PRO A 335 -11.90 7.94 12.15
N GLY A 336 -11.69 6.67 11.78
CA GLY A 336 -12.77 5.69 11.57
C GLY A 336 -13.66 5.46 12.79
N ARG A 337 -13.14 5.57 14.02
CA ARG A 337 -13.95 5.45 15.25
C ARG A 337 -14.86 6.65 15.50
N GLN A 338 -14.57 7.78 14.85
CA GLN A 338 -15.35 9.00 14.98
C GLN A 338 -16.54 9.05 13.99
N ILE A 339 -16.62 8.09 13.05
CA ILE A 339 -17.70 8.01 12.07
C ILE A 339 -18.88 7.22 12.64
N GLN A 340 -19.93 7.94 13.06
CA GLN A 340 -21.13 7.33 13.65
C GLN A 340 -21.80 6.31 12.73
N ARG A 341 -21.91 6.59 11.42
CA ARG A 341 -22.56 5.65 10.47
C ARG A 341 -21.80 4.33 10.27
N LEU A 342 -20.54 4.26 10.69
CA LEU A 342 -19.72 3.06 10.52
C LEU A 342 -20.03 2.02 11.61
N VAL A 343 -20.46 2.47 12.79
CA VAL A 343 -20.70 1.62 13.96
C VAL A 343 -21.78 0.59 13.64
N SER A 344 -21.44 -0.69 13.82
CA SER A 344 -22.30 -1.85 13.62
C SER A 344 -22.91 -2.01 12.22
N LYS A 345 -22.44 -1.23 11.22
CA LYS A 345 -23.09 -1.08 9.91
C LYS A 345 -23.36 -2.40 9.18
N PHE A 346 -22.47 -3.39 9.34
CA PHE A 346 -22.55 -4.69 8.67
C PHE A 346 -22.82 -5.87 9.62
N PHE A 347 -23.28 -5.61 10.85
CA PHE A 347 -23.47 -6.66 11.87
C PHE A 347 -24.61 -7.64 11.55
N ASN A 348 -25.62 -7.18 10.81
CA ASN A 348 -26.86 -7.93 10.60
C ASN A 348 -26.88 -8.78 9.33
N VAL A 349 -25.75 -8.93 8.63
CA VAL A 349 -25.67 -9.74 7.42
C VAL A 349 -25.42 -11.19 7.76
N GLN A 350 -26.31 -12.08 7.30
CA GLN A 350 -26.20 -13.51 7.54
C GLN A 350 -25.98 -14.29 6.25
N PRO A 351 -25.13 -15.32 6.24
CA PRO A 351 -25.03 -16.24 5.11
C PRO A 351 -26.35 -16.98 4.91
N LYS A 352 -26.71 -17.24 3.65
CA LYS A 352 -27.75 -18.23 3.36
C LYS A 352 -27.31 -19.59 3.91
N THR A 353 -28.01 -20.09 4.92
CA THR A 353 -27.92 -21.48 5.34
C THR A 353 -28.48 -22.35 4.21
N THR A 354 -27.76 -23.40 3.85
CA THR A 354 -28.25 -24.48 2.98
C THR A 354 -29.34 -25.27 3.65
#